data_AF-A0AAU6HCD6-F1
#
_entry.id   AF-A0AAU6HCD6-F1
#
_cell.length_a   1.000
_cell.length_b   1.000
_cell.length_c   1.000
_cell.angle_alpha   90.00
_cell.angle_beta   90.00
_cell.angle_gamma   90.00
#
_symmetry.space_group_name_H-M   'P 1'
#
loop_
_entity.id
_entity.type
_entity.pdbx_description
1 polymer ?
#
loop_
_entity_poly.entity_id
_entity_poly.type
_entity_poly.pdbx_seq_one_letter_code
_entity_poly.pdbx_strand_id
1 'polypeptide(L)'
;MSTPTELRARAAELEQRVPPAIAGPRTDDERMWLEKAAALRDEADLQEEREWQRTGRIRCSDWGTIVRTETLETLPDHRCSQRQQARREHEAAERTTEK
;
A
#
# COMPACT_ATOMS: atom_id res chain seq x y z
N MET A 1 -2.27 -14.40 13.18
CA MET A 1 -2.49 -13.19 12.37
C MET A 1 -1.55 -13.29 11.19
N SER A 2 -2.02 -13.05 9.97
CA SER A 2 -1.16 -13.00 8.79
C SER A 2 -0.19 -11.82 8.90
N THR A 3 0.99 -11.96 8.31
CA THR A 3 1.97 -10.89 8.13
C THR A 3 1.58 -10.03 6.91
N PRO A 4 2.06 -8.76 6.82
CA PRO A 4 1.84 -7.93 5.63
C PRO A 4 2.30 -8.60 4.33
N THR A 5 3.38 -9.39 4.39
CA THR A 5 3.87 -10.15 3.24
C THR A 5 2.90 -11.25 2.80
N GLU A 6 2.32 -12.00 3.73
CA GLU A 6 1.32 -13.04 3.41
C GLU A 6 0.03 -12.45 2.85
N LEU A 7 -0.40 -11.29 3.35
CA LEU A 7 -1.56 -10.55 2.83
C LEU A 7 -1.32 -10.10 1.38
N ARG A 8 -0.15 -9.53 1.08
CA ARG A 8 0.24 -9.14 -0.28
C ARG A 8 0.37 -10.34 -1.22
N ALA A 9 0.88 -11.48 -0.73
CA ALA A 9 0.96 -12.71 -1.51
C ALA A 9 -0.45 -13.19 -1.92
N ARG A 10 -1.39 -13.23 -0.96
CA ARG A 10 -2.79 -13.58 -1.22
C ARG A 10 -3.48 -12.64 -2.19
N ALA A 11 -3.19 -11.33 -2.10
CA ALA A 11 -3.69 -10.36 -3.07
C ALA A 11 -3.19 -10.68 -4.49
N ALA A 12 -1.90 -10.99 -4.64
CA ALA A 12 -1.31 -11.35 -5.93
C ALA A 12 -1.88 -12.68 -6.48
N GLU A 13 -2.20 -13.65 -5.62
CA GLU A 13 -2.88 -14.89 -6.04
C GLU A 13 -4.28 -14.62 -6.60
N LEU A 14 -5.04 -13.70 -5.98
CA LEU A 14 -6.37 -13.32 -6.48
C LEU A 14 -6.29 -12.59 -7.82
N GLU A 15 -5.31 -11.71 -8.00
CA GLU A 15 -5.11 -11.00 -9.27
C GLU A 15 -4.69 -11.94 -10.41
N GLN A 16 -3.87 -12.95 -10.13
CA GLN A 16 -3.47 -13.95 -11.12
C GLN A 16 -4.64 -14.80 -11.64
N ARG A 17 -5.73 -14.88 -10.89
CA ARG A 17 -6.96 -15.56 -11.32
C ARG A 17 -7.78 -14.76 -12.31
N VAL A 18 -7.52 -13.45 -12.42
CA VAL A 18 -8.27 -12.55 -13.28
C VAL A 18 -7.56 -12.50 -14.65
N PRO A 19 -8.24 -12.87 -15.75
CA PRO A 19 -7.70 -12.73 -17.09
C PRO A 19 -7.30 -11.26 -17.38
N PRO A 20 -6.30 -11.04 -18.26
CA PRO A 20 -5.89 -9.70 -18.60
C PRO A 20 -7.06 -8.92 -19.24
N ALA A 21 -7.14 -7.62 -18.99
CA ALA A 21 -8.26 -6.76 -19.39
C ALA A 21 -8.51 -6.69 -20.92
N ILE A 22 -7.58 -7.21 -21.73
CA ILE A 22 -7.70 -7.34 -23.18
C ILE A 22 -8.62 -8.49 -23.62
N ALA A 23 -9.01 -9.39 -22.70
CA ALA A 23 -9.84 -10.56 -22.98
C ALA A 23 -11.35 -10.24 -23.12
N GLY A 24 -11.77 -9.00 -22.87
CA GLY A 24 -13.17 -8.58 -22.91
C GLY A 24 -13.62 -7.88 -21.62
N PRO A 25 -14.93 -7.57 -21.48
CA PRO A 25 -15.47 -7.00 -20.26
C PRO A 25 -15.33 -7.97 -19.09
N ARG A 26 -14.97 -7.44 -17.91
CA ARG A 26 -14.79 -8.27 -16.72
C ARG A 26 -16.10 -8.86 -16.22
N THR A 27 -16.04 -10.10 -15.78
CA THR A 27 -17.15 -10.77 -15.09
C THR A 27 -17.32 -10.26 -13.66
N ASP A 28 -18.46 -10.57 -13.05
CA ASP A 28 -18.72 -10.19 -11.66
C ASP A 28 -17.72 -10.84 -10.68
N ASP A 29 -17.40 -12.12 -10.89
CA ASP A 29 -16.41 -12.85 -10.10
C ASP A 29 -15.01 -12.25 -10.21
N GLU A 30 -14.61 -11.81 -11.42
CA GLU A 30 -13.33 -11.15 -11.64
C GLU A 30 -13.25 -9.80 -10.90
N ARG A 31 -14.34 -9.02 -10.91
CA ARG A 31 -14.39 -7.77 -10.13
C ARG A 31 -14.29 -8.06 -8.63
N MET A 32 -15.02 -9.05 -8.15
CA MET A 32 -14.98 -9.47 -6.75
C MET A 32 -13.57 -9.90 -6.32
N TRP A 33 -12.84 -10.65 -7.15
CA TRP A 33 -11.46 -11.04 -6.84
C TRP A 33 -10.51 -9.84 -6.78
N LEU A 34 -10.66 -8.86 -7.67
CA LEU A 34 -9.86 -7.62 -7.65
C LEU A 34 -10.17 -6.76 -6.42
N GLU A 35 -11.44 -6.59 -6.07
CA GLU A 35 -11.85 -5.85 -4.87
C GLU A 35 -11.28 -6.50 -3.61
N LYS A 36 -11.34 -7.83 -3.53
CA LYS A 36 -10.74 -8.57 -2.41
C LYS A 36 -9.22 -8.46 -2.40
N ALA A 37 -8.56 -8.47 -3.55
CA ALA A 37 -7.11 -8.26 -3.64
C ALA A 37 -6.73 -6.85 -3.15
N ALA A 38 -7.50 -5.83 -3.50
CA ALA A 38 -7.31 -4.46 -3.02
C ALA A 38 -7.46 -4.38 -1.49
N ALA A 39 -8.54 -4.95 -0.94
CA ALA A 39 -8.77 -4.96 0.51
C ALA A 39 -7.63 -5.65 1.30
N LEU A 40 -7.05 -6.73 0.74
CA LEU A 40 -5.90 -7.40 1.35
C LEU A 40 -4.62 -6.56 1.31
N ARG A 41 -4.42 -5.73 0.28
CA ARG A 41 -3.30 -4.78 0.23
C ARG A 41 -3.47 -3.66 1.24
N ASP A 42 -4.67 -3.10 1.33
CA ASP A 42 -4.98 -2.05 2.30
C ASP A 42 -4.76 -2.56 3.74
N GLU A 43 -5.17 -3.80 4.03
CA GLU A 43 -4.92 -4.42 5.34
C GLU A 43 -3.43 -4.60 5.63
N ALA A 44 -2.64 -5.02 4.62
CA ALA A 44 -1.20 -5.15 4.74
C ALA A 44 -0.53 -3.80 5.04
N ASP A 45 -0.94 -2.75 4.35
CA ASP A 45 -0.40 -1.41 4.51
C ASP A 45 -0.77 -0.82 5.87
N LEU A 46 -2.02 -1.01 6.34
CA LEU A 46 -2.45 -0.61 7.69
C LEU A 46 -1.72 -1.37 8.79
N GLN A 47 -1.37 -2.63 8.57
CA GLN A 47 -0.60 -3.42 9.54
C GLN A 47 0.84 -2.92 9.62
N GLU A 48 1.46 -2.65 8.48
CA GLU A 48 2.82 -2.11 8.40
C GLU A 48 2.91 -0.69 8.99
N GLU A 49 1.90 0.15 8.76
CA GLU A 49 1.81 1.47 9.39
C GLU A 49 1.71 1.38 10.92
N ARG A 50 0.89 0.46 11.45
CA ARG A 50 0.77 0.24 12.90
C ARG A 50 2.08 -0.27 13.52
N GLU A 51 2.80 -1.13 12.82
CA GLU A 51 4.12 -1.60 13.24
C GLU A 51 5.15 -0.46 13.23
N TRP A 52 5.10 0.40 12.22
CA TRP A 52 5.93 1.59 12.14
C TRP A 52 5.62 2.57 13.28
N GLN A 53 4.37 2.90 13.54
CA GLN A 53 3.98 3.77 14.67
C GLN A 53 4.46 3.21 16.01
N ARG A 54 4.47 1.89 16.18
CA ARG A 54 4.92 1.24 17.42
C ARG A 54 6.43 1.19 17.58
N THR A 55 7.18 0.99 16.49
CA THR A 55 8.60 0.61 16.55
C THR A 55 9.54 1.61 15.86
N GLY A 56 8.98 2.55 15.10
CA GLY A 56 9.70 3.41 14.18
C GLY A 56 10.31 2.64 13.00
N ARG A 57 9.93 1.38 12.74
CA ARG A 57 10.50 0.55 11.66
C ARG A 57 9.51 0.38 10.51
N ILE A 58 9.97 0.58 9.29
CA ILE A 58 9.18 0.38 8.07
C ILE A 58 9.98 -0.45 7.06
N ARG A 59 9.30 -1.22 6.21
CA ARG A 59 9.96 -1.92 5.11
C ARG A 59 10.06 -0.99 3.91
N CYS A 60 11.23 -0.93 3.28
CA CYS A 60 11.37 -0.24 2.00
C CYS A 60 10.84 -1.16 0.89
N SER A 61 9.82 -0.71 0.14
CA SER A 61 9.26 -1.48 -0.98
C SER A 61 10.25 -1.67 -2.13
N ASP A 62 11.18 -0.74 -2.33
CA ASP A 62 12.19 -0.82 -3.39
C ASP A 62 13.33 -1.80 -3.07
N TRP A 63 13.82 -1.81 -1.83
CA TRP A 63 15.02 -2.57 -1.45
C TRP A 63 14.74 -3.76 -0.53
N GLY A 64 13.52 -3.86 0.01
CA GLY A 64 13.10 -4.93 0.91
C GLY A 64 13.66 -4.83 2.33
N THR A 65 14.59 -3.90 2.60
CA THR A 65 15.23 -3.70 3.90
C THR A 65 14.34 -2.96 4.90
N ILE A 66 14.42 -3.33 6.18
CA ILE A 66 13.75 -2.63 7.27
C ILE A 66 14.59 -1.41 7.68
N VAL A 67 14.01 -0.22 7.63
CA VAL A 67 14.65 1.05 8.03
C VAL A 67 13.96 1.65 9.24
N ARG A 68 14.72 2.37 10.08
CA ARG A 68 14.17 3.10 11.23
C ARG A 68 13.95 4.57 10.85
N THR A 69 12.75 5.09 11.07
CA THR A 69 12.39 6.50 10.79
C THR A 69 11.53 7.04 11.93
N GLU A 70 11.84 8.25 12.40
CA GLU A 70 11.10 8.91 13.49
C GLU A 70 9.81 9.57 12.97
N THR A 71 9.80 10.03 11.72
CA THR A 71 8.62 10.56 11.01
C THR A 71 8.61 10.06 9.56
N LEU A 72 7.50 10.25 8.83
CA LEU A 72 7.49 9.95 7.39
C LEU A 72 8.43 10.88 6.60
N GLU A 73 8.68 12.07 7.14
CA GLU A 73 9.43 13.18 6.54
C GLU A 73 10.95 13.08 6.78
N THR A 74 11.37 12.35 7.80
CA THR A 74 12.79 12.09 8.14
C THR A 74 13.37 10.88 7.42
N LEU A 75 12.64 10.30 6.46
CA LEU A 75 13.23 9.35 5.53
C LEU A 75 14.34 10.05 4.73
N PRO A 76 15.52 9.43 4.54
CA PRO A 76 16.40 9.82 3.45
C PRO A 76 15.63 9.83 2.14
N ASP A 77 15.92 10.81 1.28
CA ASP A 77 15.23 11.13 0.03
C ASP A 77 15.19 9.90 -0.91
N HIS A 78 14.16 9.09 -0.75
CA HIS A 78 13.93 7.89 -1.54
C HIS A 78 12.53 7.97 -2.10
N ARG A 79 12.44 7.73 -3.41
CA ARG A 79 11.27 7.92 -4.28
C ARG A 79 10.14 6.91 -4.02
N CYS A 80 9.81 6.68 -2.75
CA CYS A 80 8.69 5.84 -2.35
C CYS A 80 7.39 6.52 -2.82
N SER A 81 6.77 5.94 -3.85
CA SER A 81 5.57 6.48 -4.50
C SER A 81 4.39 6.65 -3.55
N GLN A 82 4.20 5.72 -2.61
CA GLN A 82 3.16 5.83 -1.56
C GLN A 82 3.42 7.00 -0.61
N ARG A 83 4.68 7.29 -0.26
CA ARG A 83 5.01 8.47 0.56
C ARG A 83 4.93 9.78 -0.21
N GLN A 84 5.25 9.78 -1.51
CA GLN A 84 4.97 10.93 -2.37
C GLN A 84 3.46 11.18 -2.45
N GLN A 85 2.64 10.14 -2.49
CA GLN A 85 1.19 10.27 -2.46
C GLN A 85 0.70 10.84 -1.13
N ALA A 86 1.13 10.30 0.01
CA ALA A 86 0.79 10.83 1.33
C ALA A 86 1.22 12.30 1.52
N ARG A 87 2.41 12.68 1.04
CA ARG A 87 2.87 14.08 1.03
C ARG A 87 1.97 14.97 0.18
N ARG A 88 1.58 14.52 -1.02
CA ARG A 88 0.66 15.26 -1.89
C ARG A 88 -0.71 15.42 -1.26
N GLU A 89 -1.21 14.40 -0.55
CA GLU A 89 -2.48 14.43 0.15
C GLU A 89 -2.45 15.41 1.35
N HIS A 90 -1.36 15.43 2.12
CA HIS A 90 -1.16 16.41 3.19
C HIS A 90 -1.07 17.84 2.63
N GLU A 91 -0.24 18.08 1.61
CA GLU A 91 -0.15 19.38 0.92
C GLU A 91 -1.48 19.80 0.27
N ALA A 92 -2.34 18.85 -0.10
CA ALA A 92 -3.68 19.14 -0.60
C ALA A 92 -4.65 19.48 0.54
N ALA A 93 -4.58 18.77 1.67
CA ALA A 93 -5.38 19.03 2.86
C ALA A 93 -5.08 20.42 3.44
N GLU A 94 -3.80 20.77 3.62
CA GLU A 94 -3.38 22.08 4.15
C GLU A 94 -3.82 23.24 3.25
N ARG A 95 -3.68 23.11 1.92
CA ARG A 95 -4.18 24.11 0.96
C ARG A 95 -5.69 24.28 0.98
N THR A 96 -6.43 23.25 1.38
CA THR A 96 -7.89 23.32 1.46
C THR A 96 -8.35 24.02 2.73
N THR A 97 -7.57 23.92 3.82
CA THR A 97 -7.84 24.61 5.09
C THR A 97 -7.43 26.08 5.10
N GLU A 98 -6.59 26.54 4.17
CA GLU A 98 -6.08 27.92 4.09
C GLU A 98 -6.94 28.86 3.22
N LYS A 99 -8.16 28.44 2.84
CA LYS A 99 -9.10 29.20 1.98
C LYS A 99 -10.46 29.35 2.62
#